data_AF-A0A3D0VZG2-F1
#
_entry.id   AF-A0A3D0VZG2-F1
#
_cell.length_a   1.000
_cell.length_b   1.000
_cell.length_c   1.000
_cell.angle_alpha   90.00
_cell.angle_beta   90.00
_cell.angle_gamma   90.00
#
_symmetry.space_group_name_H-M   'P 1'
#
loop_
_entity.id
_entity.type
_entity.pdbx_description
1 polymer ?
#
loop_
_entity_poly.entity_id
_entity_poly.type
_entity_poly.pdbx_seq_one_letter_code
_entity_poly.pdbx_strand_id
1 'polypeptide(L)'
;MNYSFVKDFSEIGACDVYIGAVNSGAKSKKACKFAGELLAAADEKRFSGKEGQLLSVNFVKDGKLITCIFAGLGENTSCKSVETAFASAVKEAKKQKPGTIGVFVDPDFADKCVEAVLLADDGFNTHKSEKAEDISYTFYGVDQEQVKEGIVLGEAVRNTRRLVNEPSNVMTPAQLATEALLAGADSGFDVRIYNLEEIKNLGMKAFLEVARGSDREPKVIAMSYMGDPESREILGLVGKGLCYDSGGYSLKPSTGMETMHTDMGGAGAVIGAISAIAKMKLKINVTAVVAACENILSAHAYHPGDIISSMAGKTIEINNT
;
A
#
# COMPACT_ATOMS: atom_id res chain seq x y z
N MET A 1 -2.06 10.11 7.09
CA MET A 1 -2.53 11.19 6.20
C MET A 1 -3.89 11.63 6.70
N ASN A 2 -4.08 12.92 6.94
CA ASN A 2 -5.37 13.46 7.36
C ASN A 2 -6.16 13.84 6.11
N TYR A 3 -7.40 13.39 6.01
CA TYR A 3 -8.25 13.73 4.87
C TYR A 3 -9.71 13.89 5.26
N SER A 4 -10.45 14.68 4.46
CA SER A 4 -11.89 14.93 4.60
C SER A 4 -12.58 14.97 3.23
N PHE A 5 -13.92 14.94 3.22
CA PHE A 5 -14.73 14.88 2.00
C PHE A 5 -15.74 16.02 1.97
N VAL A 6 -15.90 16.63 0.79
CA VAL A 6 -16.91 17.66 0.50
C VAL A 6 -17.66 17.25 -0.75
N LYS A 7 -18.88 16.72 -0.57
CA LYS A 7 -19.71 16.24 -1.68
C LYS A 7 -20.20 17.38 -2.56
N ASP A 8 -20.90 18.33 -1.96
CA ASP A 8 -21.51 19.46 -2.64
C ASP A 8 -20.71 20.73 -2.36
N PHE A 9 -20.28 21.41 -3.41
CA PHE A 9 -19.55 22.66 -3.30
C PHE A 9 -19.86 23.58 -4.48
N SER A 10 -20.23 24.82 -4.18
CA SER A 10 -20.42 25.87 -5.19
C SER A 10 -19.15 26.68 -5.41
N GLU A 11 -18.25 26.67 -4.43
CA GLU A 11 -16.95 27.34 -4.45
C GLU A 11 -15.86 26.44 -3.87
N ILE A 12 -14.61 26.71 -4.26
CA ILE A 12 -13.44 26.08 -3.62
C ILE A 12 -13.23 26.66 -2.21
N GLY A 13 -12.84 25.79 -1.27
CA GLY A 13 -12.50 26.16 0.10
C GLY A 13 -11.16 26.89 0.23
N ALA A 14 -10.57 26.86 1.42
CA ALA A 14 -9.32 27.55 1.75
C ALA A 14 -8.08 26.65 1.74
N CYS A 15 -7.94 25.75 0.74
CA CYS A 15 -6.71 24.97 0.58
C CYS A 15 -5.59 25.80 -0.05
N ASP A 16 -4.34 25.53 0.34
CA ASP A 16 -3.15 26.22 -0.18
C ASP A 16 -2.91 25.86 -1.65
N VAL A 17 -3.11 24.58 -1.99
CA VAL A 17 -2.97 24.04 -3.33
C VAL A 17 -4.18 23.19 -3.69
N TYR A 18 -4.59 23.23 -4.95
CA TYR A 18 -5.58 22.33 -5.52
C TYR A 18 -4.94 21.43 -6.58
N ILE A 19 -5.37 20.19 -6.65
CA ILE A 19 -4.98 19.23 -7.69
C ILE A 19 -6.20 18.63 -8.37
N GLY A 20 -6.06 18.29 -9.64
CA GLY A 20 -7.07 17.55 -10.40
C GLY A 20 -6.46 16.93 -11.66
N ALA A 21 -7.27 16.17 -12.38
CA ALA A 21 -6.87 15.52 -13.62
C ALA A 21 -7.93 15.77 -14.72
N VAL A 22 -7.50 15.84 -15.99
CA VAL A 22 -8.34 16.27 -17.12
C VAL A 22 -8.05 15.46 -18.37
N ASN A 23 -9.11 14.98 -19.03
CA ASN A 23 -9.01 14.27 -20.31
C ASN A 23 -8.71 15.22 -21.47
N SER A 24 -8.04 14.71 -22.50
CA SER A 24 -7.85 15.42 -23.76
C SER A 24 -9.20 15.86 -24.34
N GLY A 25 -9.35 17.14 -24.69
CA GLY A 25 -10.56 17.70 -25.30
C GLY A 25 -11.76 17.90 -24.37
N ALA A 26 -11.69 17.49 -23.09
CA ALA A 26 -12.80 17.57 -22.13
C ALA A 26 -12.67 18.77 -21.17
N LYS A 27 -12.27 19.95 -21.66
CA LYS A 27 -11.87 21.11 -20.84
C LYS A 27 -12.93 21.67 -19.88
N SER A 28 -14.21 21.27 -19.91
CA SER A 28 -15.23 21.99 -19.13
C SER A 28 -16.48 21.24 -18.67
N LYS A 29 -16.66 19.93 -18.92
CA LYS A 29 -17.98 19.32 -18.74
C LYS A 29 -18.28 18.66 -17.38
N LYS A 30 -17.27 18.35 -16.55
CA LYS A 30 -17.46 17.60 -15.29
C LYS A 30 -16.80 18.20 -14.05
N ALA A 31 -15.97 19.22 -14.20
CA ALA A 31 -15.37 19.90 -13.07
C ALA A 31 -16.36 20.94 -12.49
N CYS A 32 -16.22 21.29 -11.21
CA CYS A 32 -16.97 22.42 -10.65
C CYS A 32 -16.76 23.68 -11.50
N LYS A 33 -17.73 24.60 -11.48
CA LYS A 33 -17.69 25.84 -12.28
C LYS A 33 -16.33 26.54 -12.21
N PHE A 34 -15.75 26.60 -11.01
CA PHE A 34 -14.45 27.20 -10.76
C PHE A 34 -13.27 26.49 -11.48
N ALA A 35 -13.17 25.17 -11.35
CA ALA A 35 -12.13 24.40 -12.05
C ALA A 35 -12.34 24.42 -13.57
N GLY A 36 -13.60 24.42 -14.03
CA GLY A 36 -13.96 24.59 -15.44
C GLY A 36 -13.53 25.94 -16.01
N GLU A 37 -13.67 27.03 -15.26
CA GLU A 37 -13.21 28.37 -15.65
C GLU A 37 -11.67 28.44 -15.78
N LEU A 38 -10.93 27.86 -14.83
CA LEU A 38 -9.46 27.81 -14.89
C LEU A 38 -8.96 26.99 -16.10
N LEU A 39 -9.62 25.87 -16.41
CA LEU A 39 -9.29 25.04 -17.56
C LEU A 39 -9.67 25.70 -18.88
N ALA A 40 -10.80 26.42 -18.92
CA ALA A 40 -11.21 27.21 -20.08
C ALA A 40 -10.24 28.38 -20.35
N ALA A 41 -9.69 28.98 -19.29
CA ALA A 41 -8.67 30.02 -19.40
C ALA A 41 -7.30 29.49 -19.88
N ALA A 42 -7.05 28.18 -19.79
CA ALA A 42 -5.82 27.57 -20.28
C ALA A 42 -5.90 27.33 -21.80
N ASP A 43 -5.07 28.05 -22.57
CA ASP A 43 -4.88 27.84 -24.02
C ASP A 43 -4.57 26.35 -24.33
N GLU A 44 -5.16 25.79 -25.39
CA GLU A 44 -4.89 24.43 -25.89
C GLU A 44 -3.42 24.20 -26.23
N LYS A 45 -2.69 25.24 -26.64
CA LYS A 45 -1.24 25.16 -26.84
C LYS A 45 -0.47 24.99 -25.53
N ARG A 46 -1.00 25.46 -24.40
CA ARG A 46 -0.36 25.38 -23.08
C ARG A 46 -0.72 24.09 -22.35
N PHE A 47 -1.96 23.64 -22.48
CA PHE A 47 -2.41 22.39 -21.88
C PHE A 47 -3.51 21.77 -22.74
N SER A 48 -3.21 20.58 -23.25
CA SER A 48 -4.11 19.81 -24.13
C SER A 48 -4.79 18.65 -23.41
N GLY A 49 -4.37 18.32 -22.19
CA GLY A 49 -4.86 17.16 -21.43
C GLY A 49 -4.16 15.84 -21.78
N LYS A 50 -3.09 15.88 -22.59
CA LYS A 50 -2.30 14.69 -22.94
C LYS A 50 -1.61 14.10 -21.71
N GLU A 51 -1.47 12.77 -21.70
CA GLU A 51 -0.79 12.05 -20.62
C GLU A 51 0.62 12.61 -20.38
N GLY A 52 0.98 12.77 -19.11
CA GLY A 52 2.26 13.36 -18.68
C GLY A 52 2.33 14.89 -18.70
N GLN A 53 1.31 15.59 -19.24
CA GLN A 53 1.24 17.05 -19.11
C GLN A 53 0.82 17.47 -17.71
N LEU A 54 1.44 18.53 -17.20
CA LEU A 54 1.03 19.25 -15.99
C LEU A 54 0.81 20.72 -16.33
N LEU A 55 -0.28 21.28 -15.85
CA LEU A 55 -0.57 22.71 -15.88
C LEU A 55 -0.64 23.22 -14.45
N SER A 56 0.15 24.23 -14.12
CA SER A 56 0.09 24.95 -12.85
C SER A 56 -0.42 26.37 -13.09
N VAL A 57 -1.48 26.75 -12.37
CA VAL A 57 -2.11 28.06 -12.46
C VAL A 57 -2.13 28.69 -11.07
N ASN A 58 -1.62 29.90 -10.95
CA ASN A 58 -1.65 30.67 -9.72
C ASN A 58 -2.69 31.78 -9.82
N PHE A 59 -3.50 31.97 -8.79
CA PHE A 59 -4.47 33.06 -8.70
C PHE A 59 -4.60 33.54 -7.25
N VAL A 60 -5.21 34.71 -7.06
CA VAL A 60 -5.46 35.27 -5.73
C VAL A 60 -6.94 35.14 -5.39
N LYS A 61 -7.27 34.52 -4.26
CA LYS A 61 -8.62 34.48 -3.68
C LYS A 61 -8.53 34.91 -2.22
N ASP A 62 -9.40 35.82 -1.79
CA ASP A 62 -9.47 36.33 -0.41
C ASP A 62 -8.11 36.81 0.13
N GLY A 63 -7.30 37.45 -0.74
CA GLY A 63 -5.97 37.95 -0.40
C GLY A 63 -4.87 36.90 -0.28
N LYS A 64 -5.15 35.63 -0.57
CA LYS A 64 -4.18 34.53 -0.57
C LYS A 64 -3.83 34.07 -1.98
N LEU A 65 -2.56 33.78 -2.22
CA LEU A 65 -2.11 33.12 -3.44
C LEU A 65 -2.45 31.63 -3.34
N ILE A 66 -3.20 31.13 -4.32
CA ILE A 66 -3.58 29.72 -4.43
C ILE A 66 -3.01 29.17 -5.73
N THR A 67 -2.46 27.96 -5.66
CA THR A 67 -1.96 27.22 -6.83
C THR A 67 -2.93 26.10 -7.18
N CYS A 68 -3.31 25.96 -8.44
CA CYS A 68 -4.09 24.83 -8.95
C CYS A 68 -3.29 24.06 -9.99
N ILE A 69 -3.15 22.75 -9.81
CA ILE A 69 -2.36 21.87 -10.65
C ILE A 69 -3.28 20.86 -11.33
N PHE A 70 -3.28 20.84 -12.65
CA PHE A 70 -4.03 19.89 -13.45
C PHE A 70 -3.10 18.94 -14.19
N ALA A 71 -3.32 17.65 -14.05
CA ALA A 71 -2.61 16.61 -14.80
C ALA A 71 -3.43 16.12 -16.00
N GLY A 72 -2.78 15.85 -17.13
CA GLY A 72 -3.44 15.31 -18.31
C GLY A 72 -3.64 13.80 -18.22
N LEU A 73 -4.85 13.33 -18.53
CA LEU A 73 -5.23 11.90 -18.52
C LEU A 73 -5.13 11.23 -19.90
N GLY A 74 -4.95 12.01 -20.96
CA GLY A 74 -4.97 11.54 -22.35
C GLY A 74 -6.39 11.38 -22.91
N GLU A 75 -6.48 10.75 -24.09
CA GLU A 75 -7.77 10.48 -24.77
C GLU A 75 -8.45 9.22 -24.21
N ASN A 76 -7.67 8.20 -23.86
CA ASN A 76 -8.16 6.91 -23.36
C ASN A 76 -7.84 6.78 -21.87
N THR A 77 -8.73 7.28 -21.02
CA THR A 77 -8.53 7.26 -19.57
C THR A 77 -8.62 5.85 -19.02
N SER A 78 -7.65 5.46 -18.20
CA SER A 78 -7.58 4.17 -17.52
C SER A 78 -7.22 4.38 -16.06
N CYS A 79 -7.42 3.36 -15.21
CA CYS A 79 -6.99 3.44 -13.80
C CYS A 79 -5.49 3.77 -13.68
N LYS A 80 -4.66 3.31 -14.62
CA LYS A 80 -3.22 3.59 -14.61
C LYS A 80 -2.88 5.03 -14.98
N SER A 81 -3.60 5.61 -15.95
CA SER A 81 -3.38 7.02 -16.30
C SER A 81 -3.86 7.94 -15.19
N VAL A 82 -4.96 7.62 -14.50
CA VAL A 82 -5.42 8.32 -13.28
C VAL A 82 -4.36 8.26 -12.18
N GLU A 83 -3.83 7.07 -11.89
CA GLU A 83 -2.77 6.90 -10.89
C GLU A 83 -1.53 7.75 -11.19
N THR A 84 -1.06 7.70 -12.44
CA THR A 84 0.14 8.43 -12.88
C THR A 84 -0.08 9.95 -12.86
N ALA A 85 -1.27 10.41 -13.25
CA ALA A 85 -1.65 11.80 -13.25
C ALA A 85 -1.70 12.38 -11.83
N PHE A 86 -2.42 11.72 -10.91
CA PHE A 86 -2.50 12.17 -9.53
C PHE A 86 -1.16 12.05 -8.78
N ALA A 87 -0.35 11.02 -9.05
CA ALA A 87 0.99 10.93 -8.50
C ALA A 87 1.88 12.13 -8.93
N SER A 88 1.78 12.52 -10.20
CA SER A 88 2.51 13.67 -10.73
C SER A 88 2.00 14.99 -10.14
N ALA A 89 0.67 15.15 -10.02
CA ALA A 89 0.05 16.34 -9.45
C ALA A 89 0.38 16.51 -7.96
N VAL A 90 0.31 15.43 -7.17
CA VAL A 90 0.70 15.45 -5.74
C VAL A 90 2.18 15.80 -5.61
N LYS A 91 3.06 15.19 -6.41
CA LYS A 91 4.50 15.50 -6.39
C LYS A 91 4.78 16.97 -6.69
N GLU A 92 4.07 17.55 -7.67
CA GLU A 92 4.21 18.97 -8.00
C GLU A 92 3.64 19.87 -6.91
N ALA A 93 2.49 19.52 -6.34
CA ALA A 93 1.87 20.25 -5.23
C ALA A 93 2.80 20.33 -4.01
N LYS A 94 3.46 19.23 -3.64
CA LYS A 94 4.39 19.18 -2.50
C LYS A 94 5.59 20.12 -2.63
N LYS A 95 5.98 20.53 -3.85
CA LYS A 95 7.04 21.54 -4.05
C LYS A 95 6.65 22.92 -3.52
N GLN A 96 5.35 23.20 -3.42
CA GLN A 96 4.82 24.45 -2.85
C GLN A 96 4.83 24.46 -1.32
N LYS A 97 5.20 23.34 -0.68
CA LYS A 97 5.12 23.13 0.78
C LYS A 97 3.74 23.49 1.37
N PRO A 98 2.65 22.92 0.82
CA PRO A 98 1.30 23.21 1.31
C PRO A 98 1.07 22.57 2.68
N GLY A 99 0.31 23.23 3.55
CA GLY A 99 -0.30 22.57 4.71
C GLY A 99 -1.57 21.83 4.32
N THR A 100 -2.24 22.27 3.24
CA THR A 100 -3.52 21.72 2.77
C THR A 100 -3.57 21.55 1.26
N ILE A 101 -4.10 20.40 0.80
CA ILE A 101 -4.33 20.11 -0.62
C ILE A 101 -5.81 19.77 -0.88
N GLY A 102 -6.47 20.55 -1.73
CA GLY A 102 -7.78 20.21 -2.27
C GLY A 102 -7.65 19.30 -3.49
N VAL A 103 -8.45 18.25 -3.57
CA VAL A 103 -8.43 17.27 -4.66
C VAL A 103 -9.77 17.30 -5.39
N PHE A 104 -9.77 17.68 -6.67
CA PHE A 104 -10.94 17.53 -7.52
C PHE A 104 -11.02 16.09 -8.03
N VAL A 105 -12.06 15.38 -7.60
CA VAL A 105 -12.27 13.98 -7.95
C VAL A 105 -13.07 13.89 -9.24
N ASP A 106 -12.59 13.08 -10.20
CA ASP A 106 -13.40 12.71 -11.36
C ASP A 106 -14.42 11.65 -10.92
N PRO A 107 -15.73 11.91 -11.03
CA PRO A 107 -16.76 10.96 -10.59
C PRO A 107 -16.71 9.62 -11.35
N ASP A 108 -16.19 9.59 -12.58
CA ASP A 108 -16.06 8.34 -13.34
C ASP A 108 -14.94 7.44 -12.79
N PHE A 109 -14.01 8.02 -12.01
CA PHE A 109 -12.83 7.34 -11.45
C PHE A 109 -12.67 7.65 -9.96
N ALA A 110 -13.78 7.81 -9.24
CA ALA A 110 -13.80 8.37 -7.90
C ALA A 110 -12.90 7.61 -6.91
N ASP A 111 -13.11 6.29 -6.76
CA ASP A 111 -12.27 5.42 -5.94
C ASP A 111 -10.80 5.51 -6.34
N LYS A 112 -10.51 5.47 -7.65
CA LYS A 112 -9.13 5.46 -8.13
C LYS A 112 -8.42 6.78 -7.89
N CYS A 113 -9.12 7.92 -7.94
CA CYS A 113 -8.55 9.21 -7.58
C CYS A 113 -8.11 9.23 -6.12
N VAL A 114 -8.97 8.77 -5.21
CA VAL A 114 -8.67 8.71 -3.77
C VAL A 114 -7.52 7.76 -3.49
N GLU A 115 -7.58 6.54 -4.04
CA GLU A 115 -6.51 5.54 -3.94
C GLU A 115 -5.18 6.13 -4.44
N ALA A 116 -5.16 6.75 -5.63
CA ALA A 116 -3.96 7.31 -6.22
C ALA A 116 -3.32 8.41 -5.35
N VAL A 117 -4.14 9.29 -4.75
CA VAL A 117 -3.64 10.33 -3.86
C VAL A 117 -3.07 9.73 -2.57
N LEU A 118 -3.76 8.75 -1.97
CA LEU A 118 -3.28 8.02 -0.79
C LEU A 118 -1.91 7.35 -1.07
N LEU A 119 -1.75 6.75 -2.25
CA LEU A 119 -0.52 6.07 -2.65
C LEU A 119 0.61 7.02 -3.04
N ALA A 120 0.29 8.22 -3.52
CA ALA A 120 1.24 9.25 -3.92
C ALA A 120 1.85 9.97 -2.71
N ASP A 121 1.07 10.17 -1.63
CA ASP A 121 1.54 10.75 -0.37
C ASP A 121 1.80 9.67 0.70
N ASP A 122 2.70 8.74 0.35
CA ASP A 122 3.06 7.58 1.17
C ASP A 122 4.55 7.55 1.52
N GLY A 123 5.08 8.69 1.94
CA GLY A 123 6.48 8.80 2.35
C GLY A 123 6.78 8.04 3.64
N PHE A 124 7.75 7.14 3.61
CA PHE A 124 8.24 6.45 4.81
C PHE A 124 9.35 7.26 5.50
N ASN A 125 8.99 7.99 6.55
CA ASN A 125 9.90 8.87 7.30
C ASN A 125 10.03 8.49 8.79
N THR A 126 9.54 7.31 9.19
CA THR A 126 9.49 6.83 10.59
C THR A 126 10.84 6.97 11.30
N HIS A 127 11.93 6.65 10.60
CA HIS A 127 13.29 6.61 11.14
C HIS A 127 14.13 7.85 10.82
N LYS A 128 13.54 8.91 10.25
CA LYS A 128 14.25 10.17 9.98
C LYS A 128 14.11 11.15 11.16
N SER A 129 15.20 11.84 11.48
CA SER A 129 15.21 12.93 12.47
C SER A 129 14.40 14.13 12.01
N GLU A 130 14.57 14.54 10.75
CA GLU A 130 13.76 15.56 10.10
C GLU A 130 12.54 14.90 9.45
N LYS A 131 11.35 15.19 9.99
CA LYS A 131 10.09 14.71 9.44
C LYS A 131 9.56 15.74 8.44
N ALA A 132 8.99 15.24 7.34
CA ALA A 132 8.20 16.08 6.46
C ALA A 132 6.98 16.64 7.22
N GLU A 133 6.57 17.85 6.88
CA GLU A 133 5.33 18.44 7.42
C GLU A 133 4.12 17.62 6.97
N ASP A 134 3.13 17.50 7.86
CA ASP A 134 1.89 16.80 7.57
C ASP A 134 1.01 17.65 6.66
N ILE A 135 0.52 17.02 5.58
CA ILE A 135 -0.40 17.64 4.62
C ILE A 135 -1.81 17.09 4.88
N SER A 136 -2.78 18.00 5.00
CA SER A 136 -4.19 17.63 5.10
C SER A 136 -4.88 17.72 3.74
N TYR A 137 -5.61 16.67 3.37
CA TYR A 137 -6.28 16.59 2.07
C TYR A 137 -7.79 16.80 2.18
N THR A 138 -8.40 17.43 1.19
CA THR A 138 -9.86 17.55 1.08
C THR A 138 -10.30 17.09 -0.29
N PHE A 139 -11.06 16.00 -0.36
CA PHE A 139 -11.60 15.46 -1.62
C PHE A 139 -12.94 16.13 -1.93
N TYR A 140 -13.03 16.79 -3.08
CA TYR A 140 -14.21 17.52 -3.52
C TYR A 140 -14.98 16.75 -4.59
N GLY A 141 -16.31 16.75 -4.50
CA GLY A 141 -17.24 16.14 -5.47
C GLY A 141 -17.69 14.72 -5.11
N VAL A 142 -17.27 14.21 -3.95
CA VAL A 142 -17.58 12.87 -3.46
C VAL A 142 -17.79 12.90 -1.95
N ASP A 143 -18.57 11.96 -1.43
CA ASP A 143 -18.59 11.61 -0.01
C ASP A 143 -17.79 10.33 0.28
N GLN A 144 -17.56 10.03 1.56
CA GLN A 144 -16.75 8.89 1.99
C GLN A 144 -17.34 7.54 1.56
N GLU A 145 -18.67 7.40 1.50
CA GLU A 145 -19.31 6.13 1.14
C GLU A 145 -19.14 5.84 -0.36
N GLN A 146 -19.16 6.88 -1.21
CA GLN A 146 -18.95 6.75 -2.65
C GLN A 146 -17.55 6.29 -3.05
N VAL A 147 -16.55 6.52 -2.20
CA VAL A 147 -15.13 6.21 -2.48
C VAL A 147 -14.52 5.23 -1.47
N LYS A 148 -15.39 4.49 -0.77
CA LYS A 148 -15.01 3.58 0.30
C LYS A 148 -14.01 2.53 -0.17
N GLU A 149 -14.16 2.02 -1.39
CA GLU A 149 -13.27 1.00 -1.94
C GLU A 149 -11.86 1.58 -2.17
N GLY A 150 -11.77 2.77 -2.76
CA GLY A 150 -10.51 3.48 -2.97
C GLY A 150 -9.77 3.81 -1.68
N ILE A 151 -10.50 4.19 -0.62
CA ILE A 151 -9.95 4.39 0.73
C ILE A 151 -9.37 3.06 1.25
N VAL A 152 -10.17 2.00 1.27
CA VAL A 152 -9.77 0.71 1.84
C VAL A 152 -8.59 0.10 1.11
N LEU A 153 -8.58 0.14 -0.23
CA LEU A 153 -7.47 -0.35 -1.04
C LEU A 153 -6.21 0.49 -0.84
N GLY A 154 -6.35 1.82 -0.86
CA GLY A 154 -5.23 2.74 -0.63
C GLY A 154 -4.59 2.49 0.74
N GLU A 155 -5.38 2.43 1.81
CA GLU A 155 -4.89 2.16 3.17
C GLU A 155 -4.25 0.77 3.31
N ALA A 156 -4.83 -0.27 2.71
CA ALA A 156 -4.27 -1.62 2.74
C ALA A 156 -2.89 -1.69 2.06
N VAL A 157 -2.72 -1.02 0.92
CA VAL A 157 -1.43 -0.96 0.21
C VAL A 157 -0.42 -0.12 0.98
N ARG A 158 -0.83 1.01 1.56
CA ARG A 158 0.05 1.83 2.42
C ARG A 158 0.51 1.07 3.65
N ASN A 159 -0.39 0.34 4.31
CA ASN A 159 -0.01 -0.50 5.44
C ASN A 159 0.97 -1.60 5.00
N THR A 160 0.72 -2.23 3.85
CA THR A 160 1.67 -3.19 3.25
C THR A 160 3.05 -2.57 3.05
N ARG A 161 3.12 -1.39 2.42
CA ARG A 161 4.37 -0.65 2.21
C ARG A 161 5.05 -0.28 3.52
N ARG A 162 4.31 0.13 4.55
CA ARG A 162 4.85 0.40 5.89
C ARG A 162 5.53 -0.84 6.47
N LEU A 163 4.88 -2.01 6.40
CA LEU A 163 5.46 -3.26 6.89
C LEU A 163 6.73 -3.63 6.13
N VAL A 164 6.73 -3.46 4.81
CA VAL A 164 7.84 -3.82 3.92
C VAL A 164 9.04 -2.88 4.02
N ASN A 165 8.79 -1.58 4.22
CA ASN A 165 9.85 -0.56 4.35
C ASN A 165 10.50 -0.55 5.73
N GLU A 166 9.89 -1.20 6.73
CA GLU A 166 10.45 -1.28 8.06
C GLU A 166 11.73 -2.14 8.03
N PRO A 167 12.86 -1.65 8.57
CA PRO A 167 14.10 -2.43 8.57
C PRO A 167 13.96 -3.70 9.41
N SER A 168 14.72 -4.73 9.03
CA SER A 168 14.63 -6.07 9.62
C SER A 168 14.98 -6.12 11.11
N ASN A 169 15.74 -5.16 11.64
CA ASN A 169 16.01 -5.09 13.07
C ASN A 169 14.73 -4.75 13.88
N VAL A 170 13.74 -4.10 13.26
CA VAL A 170 12.44 -3.76 13.85
C VAL A 170 11.35 -4.74 13.41
N MET A 171 11.22 -5.00 12.09
CA MET A 171 10.24 -5.94 11.54
C MET A 171 10.72 -7.39 11.66
N THR A 172 10.81 -7.87 12.90
CA THR A 172 11.14 -9.27 13.23
C THR A 172 9.95 -10.21 12.99
N PRO A 173 10.14 -11.55 12.98
CA PRO A 173 9.02 -12.49 12.90
C PRO A 173 7.95 -12.28 13.98
N ALA A 174 8.35 -11.93 15.21
CA ALA A 174 7.44 -11.62 16.31
C ALA A 174 6.72 -10.28 16.10
N GLN A 175 7.41 -9.27 15.54
CA GLN A 175 6.78 -8.00 15.21
C GLN A 175 5.76 -8.19 14.07
N LEU A 176 6.09 -8.92 13.02
CA LEU A 176 5.16 -9.21 11.92
C LEU A 176 3.91 -9.96 12.40
N ALA A 177 4.05 -10.88 13.36
CA ALA A 177 2.91 -11.52 14.03
C ALA A 177 2.05 -10.53 14.81
N THR A 178 2.68 -9.57 15.51
CA THR A 178 1.98 -8.49 16.22
C THR A 178 1.23 -7.58 15.25
N GLU A 179 1.85 -7.21 14.14
CA GLU A 179 1.22 -6.39 13.09
C GLU A 179 0.01 -7.08 12.46
N ALA A 180 0.06 -8.40 12.28
CA ALA A 180 -1.08 -9.17 11.82
C ALA A 180 -2.23 -9.16 12.85
N LEU A 181 -1.94 -9.30 14.15
CA LEU A 181 -2.94 -9.20 15.23
C LEU A 181 -3.62 -7.83 15.23
N LEU A 182 -2.84 -6.75 15.10
CA LEU A 182 -3.36 -5.39 15.02
C LEU A 182 -4.23 -5.20 13.77
N ALA A 183 -3.80 -5.70 12.62
CA ALA A 183 -4.58 -5.65 11.39
C ALA A 183 -5.91 -6.42 11.51
N GLY A 184 -5.90 -7.58 12.17
CA GLY A 184 -7.09 -8.39 12.45
C GLY A 184 -8.10 -7.67 13.34
N ALA A 185 -7.62 -7.06 14.43
CA ALA A 185 -8.44 -6.26 15.33
C ALA A 185 -9.06 -5.03 14.64
N ASP A 186 -8.29 -4.33 13.81
CA ASP A 186 -8.75 -3.14 13.07
C ASP A 186 -9.74 -3.49 11.94
N SER A 187 -9.51 -4.60 11.23
CA SER A 187 -10.25 -4.93 10.00
C SER A 187 -11.40 -5.92 10.22
N GLY A 188 -11.44 -6.62 11.36
CA GLY A 188 -12.48 -7.58 11.70
C GLY A 188 -12.25 -8.99 11.16
N PHE A 189 -11.04 -9.53 11.32
CA PHE A 189 -10.72 -10.94 11.02
C PHE A 189 -9.94 -11.59 12.16
N ASP A 190 -10.06 -12.91 12.29
CA ASP A 190 -9.41 -13.67 13.36
C ASP A 190 -7.95 -13.95 13.02
N VAL A 191 -7.09 -13.94 14.04
CA VAL A 191 -5.66 -14.22 13.90
C VAL A 191 -5.21 -15.20 14.98
N ARG A 192 -4.56 -16.29 14.55
CA ARG A 192 -3.90 -17.26 15.40
C ARG A 192 -2.40 -17.28 15.09
N ILE A 193 -1.59 -17.10 16.13
CA ILE A 193 -0.14 -17.20 16.05
C ILE A 193 0.28 -18.57 16.59
N TYR A 194 1.06 -19.30 15.80
CA TYR A 194 1.72 -20.54 16.22
C TYR A 194 3.16 -20.23 16.60
N ASN A 195 3.54 -20.65 17.80
CA ASN A 195 4.90 -20.50 18.31
C ASN A 195 5.80 -21.68 17.93
N LEU A 196 7.10 -21.59 18.22
CA LEU A 196 8.10 -22.60 17.84
C LEU A 196 7.70 -24.04 18.22
N GLU A 197 7.19 -24.24 19.43
CA GLU A 197 6.75 -25.56 19.89
C GLU A 197 5.54 -26.08 19.09
N GLU A 198 4.55 -25.24 18.82
CA GLU A 198 3.39 -25.63 18.01
C GLU A 198 3.80 -25.93 16.56
N ILE A 199 4.71 -25.13 15.98
CA ILE A 199 5.25 -25.35 14.63
C ILE A 199 6.01 -26.69 14.55
N LYS A 200 6.77 -27.04 15.61
CA LYS A 200 7.42 -28.36 15.73
C LYS A 200 6.40 -29.48 15.79
N ASN A 201 5.33 -29.32 16.58
CA ASN A 201 4.26 -30.32 16.71
C ASN A 201 3.46 -30.50 15.41
N LEU A 202 3.31 -29.44 14.61
CA LEU A 202 2.74 -29.52 13.26
C LEU A 202 3.64 -30.25 12.25
N GLY A 203 4.91 -30.54 12.59
CA GLY A 203 5.83 -31.23 11.71
C GLY A 203 6.30 -30.39 10.51
N MET A 204 6.30 -29.05 10.64
CA MET A 204 6.74 -28.10 9.60
C MET A 204 8.27 -28.07 9.44
N LYS A 205 8.89 -29.25 9.31
CA LYS A 205 10.34 -29.47 9.33
C LYS A 205 11.07 -28.56 8.36
N ALA A 206 10.66 -28.50 7.09
CA ALA A 206 11.37 -27.67 6.11
C ALA A 206 11.38 -26.17 6.45
N PHE A 207 10.30 -25.65 7.01
CA PHE A 207 10.25 -24.25 7.46
C PHE A 207 11.16 -24.02 8.68
N LEU A 208 11.18 -24.97 9.62
CA LEU A 208 12.07 -24.92 10.78
C LEU A 208 13.55 -24.95 10.38
N GLU A 209 13.91 -25.70 9.34
CA GLU A 209 15.28 -25.73 8.82
C GLU A 209 15.72 -24.37 8.27
N VAL A 210 14.85 -23.65 7.55
CA VAL A 210 15.13 -22.28 7.10
C VAL A 210 15.37 -21.35 8.28
N ALA A 211 14.52 -21.43 9.30
CA ALA A 211 14.55 -20.54 10.46
C ALA A 211 15.70 -20.84 11.45
N ARG A 212 16.26 -22.06 11.42
CA ARG A 212 17.19 -22.57 12.46
C ARG A 212 18.47 -21.74 12.61
N GLY A 213 18.80 -20.94 11.60
CA GLY A 213 19.99 -20.09 11.60
C GLY A 213 19.85 -18.81 12.44
N SER A 214 18.62 -18.35 12.72
CA SER A 214 18.38 -17.11 13.49
C SER A 214 18.04 -17.39 14.95
N ASP A 215 18.50 -16.51 15.84
CA ASP A 215 18.09 -16.47 17.25
C ASP A 215 16.65 -15.97 17.44
N ARG A 216 16.06 -15.36 16.41
CA ARG A 216 14.68 -14.87 16.42
C ARG A 216 13.75 -16.00 16.03
N GLU A 217 12.96 -16.46 17.00
CA GLU A 217 12.06 -17.60 16.78
C GLU A 217 11.08 -17.36 15.61
N PRO A 218 10.87 -18.39 14.76
CA PRO A 218 9.89 -18.31 13.69
C PRO A 218 8.46 -18.27 14.24
N LYS A 219 7.55 -17.67 13.46
CA LYS A 219 6.11 -17.66 13.71
C LYS A 219 5.36 -18.15 12.48
N VAL A 220 4.29 -18.89 12.68
CA VAL A 220 3.27 -19.11 11.64
C VAL A 220 2.03 -18.34 12.05
N ILE A 221 1.55 -17.48 11.15
CA ILE A 221 0.44 -16.57 11.37
C ILE A 221 -0.71 -17.09 10.50
N ALA A 222 -1.76 -17.62 11.11
CA ALA A 222 -2.97 -18.00 10.41
C ALA A 222 -4.05 -16.95 10.64
N MET A 223 -4.65 -16.45 9.58
CA MET A 223 -5.67 -15.42 9.59
C MET A 223 -6.93 -15.94 8.90
N SER A 224 -8.10 -15.62 9.41
CA SER A 224 -9.38 -16.16 8.93
C SER A 224 -10.46 -15.09 8.90
N TYR A 225 -11.11 -14.95 7.75
CA TYR A 225 -12.31 -14.13 7.56
C TYR A 225 -13.41 -15.01 6.95
N MET A 226 -14.54 -15.16 7.64
CA MET A 226 -15.65 -16.00 7.21
C MET A 226 -16.86 -15.13 6.86
N GLY A 227 -16.83 -14.52 5.68
CA GLY A 227 -17.86 -13.58 5.21
C GLY A 227 -19.04 -14.20 4.48
N ASP A 228 -18.99 -15.49 4.14
CA ASP A 228 -20.10 -16.21 3.49
C ASP A 228 -20.41 -17.53 4.21
N PRO A 229 -21.31 -17.54 5.21
CA PRO A 229 -21.64 -18.74 5.98
C PRO A 229 -22.31 -19.85 5.14
N GLU A 230 -22.86 -19.50 3.97
CA GLU A 230 -23.53 -20.46 3.09
C GLU A 230 -22.56 -21.16 2.13
N SER A 231 -21.35 -20.60 1.93
CA SER A 231 -20.34 -21.17 1.06
C SER A 231 -19.39 -22.11 1.81
N ARG A 232 -19.07 -23.24 1.19
CA ARG A 232 -18.02 -24.15 1.64
C ARG A 232 -16.66 -23.86 1.01
N GLU A 233 -16.62 -23.01 -0.01
CA GLU A 233 -15.38 -22.63 -0.67
C GLU A 233 -14.60 -21.64 0.21
N ILE A 234 -13.30 -21.87 0.35
CA ILE A 234 -12.40 -20.99 1.09
C ILE A 234 -11.25 -20.61 0.16
N LEU A 235 -11.06 -19.31 -0.06
CA LEU A 235 -9.90 -18.78 -0.75
C LEU A 235 -8.67 -18.89 0.17
N GLY A 236 -7.66 -19.64 -0.28
CA GLY A 236 -6.38 -19.76 0.41
C GLY A 236 -5.36 -18.72 -0.07
N LEU A 237 -4.84 -17.90 0.84
CA LEU A 237 -3.74 -16.98 0.57
C LEU A 237 -2.50 -17.39 1.37
N VAL A 238 -1.32 -17.43 0.73
CA VAL A 238 -0.07 -17.79 1.42
C VAL A 238 0.99 -16.73 1.15
N GLY A 239 1.51 -16.13 2.22
CA GLY A 239 2.51 -15.07 2.16
C GLY A 239 3.87 -15.54 2.66
N LYS A 240 4.92 -15.36 1.85
CA LYS A 240 6.31 -15.52 2.28
C LYS A 240 6.67 -14.42 3.27
N GLY A 241 7.14 -14.79 4.46
CA GLY A 241 7.50 -13.87 5.54
C GLY A 241 8.97 -13.90 5.94
N LEU A 242 9.91 -13.90 4.99
CA LEU A 242 11.34 -13.74 5.32
C LEU A 242 11.61 -12.28 5.74
N CYS A 243 11.66 -12.05 7.05
CA CYS A 243 11.90 -10.74 7.64
C CYS A 243 13.33 -10.22 7.33
N TYR A 244 14.24 -11.14 7.05
CA TYR A 244 15.52 -10.86 6.42
C TYR A 244 16.03 -12.12 5.72
N ASP A 245 16.72 -11.95 4.60
CA ASP A 245 17.33 -13.03 3.83
C ASP A 245 18.79 -12.72 3.48
N SER A 246 19.73 -13.31 4.22
CA SER A 246 21.14 -13.27 3.84
C SER A 246 21.49 -14.29 2.76
N GLY A 247 20.59 -15.23 2.45
CA GLY A 247 20.86 -16.44 1.66
C GLY A 247 21.49 -17.59 2.45
N GLY A 248 21.56 -17.51 3.79
CA GLY A 248 22.18 -18.57 4.60
C GLY A 248 23.64 -18.84 4.20
N TYR A 249 24.01 -20.12 4.07
CA TYR A 249 25.34 -20.53 3.58
C TYR A 249 25.56 -20.27 2.09
N SER A 250 24.48 -20.15 1.33
CA SER A 250 24.48 -19.65 -0.06
C SER A 250 24.46 -18.12 -0.06
N LEU A 251 25.40 -17.53 0.69
CA LEU A 251 25.38 -16.12 1.08
C LEU A 251 25.31 -15.20 -0.13
N LYS A 252 24.38 -14.25 -0.07
CA LYS A 252 24.24 -13.20 -1.09
C LYS A 252 25.46 -12.26 -1.07
N PRO A 253 25.87 -11.70 -2.22
CA PRO A 253 26.83 -10.60 -2.23
C PRO A 253 26.25 -9.39 -1.48
N SER A 254 27.11 -8.52 -0.93
CA SER A 254 26.68 -7.37 -0.12
C SER A 254 25.65 -6.49 -0.80
N THR A 255 25.81 -6.22 -2.11
CA THR A 255 24.85 -5.44 -2.90
C THR A 255 23.50 -6.15 -3.07
N GLY A 256 23.48 -7.48 -3.02
CA GLY A 256 22.26 -8.27 -3.06
C GLY A 256 21.51 -8.34 -1.73
N MET A 257 22.12 -7.89 -0.63
CA MET A 257 21.51 -7.88 0.71
C MET A 257 20.81 -6.57 1.07
N GLU A 258 21.13 -5.47 0.39
CA GLU A 258 20.67 -4.10 0.74
C GLU A 258 19.15 -4.00 0.93
N THR A 259 18.38 -4.69 0.09
CA THR A 259 16.92 -4.65 0.10
C THR A 259 16.27 -5.89 0.74
N MET A 260 17.03 -6.81 1.33
CA MET A 260 16.46 -8.11 1.77
C MET A 260 15.58 -8.03 3.02
N HIS A 261 15.46 -6.86 3.65
CA HIS A 261 14.36 -6.60 4.60
C HIS A 261 12.98 -6.64 3.91
N THR A 262 12.91 -6.44 2.59
CA THR A 262 11.65 -6.48 1.83
C THR A 262 11.22 -7.89 1.43
N ASP A 263 11.97 -8.93 1.78
CA ASP A 263 11.70 -10.32 1.36
C ASP A 263 10.49 -10.96 2.08
N MET A 264 9.85 -10.17 2.96
CA MET A 264 8.54 -10.41 3.56
C MET A 264 7.39 -9.68 2.82
N GLY A 265 7.64 -9.11 1.64
CA GLY A 265 6.62 -8.40 0.84
C GLY A 265 5.38 -9.25 0.52
N GLY A 266 5.55 -10.55 0.35
CA GLY A 266 4.43 -11.49 0.19
C GLY A 266 3.55 -11.58 1.43
N ALA A 267 4.15 -11.59 2.63
CA ALA A 267 3.41 -11.54 3.88
C ALA A 267 2.65 -10.22 4.04
N GLY A 268 3.31 -9.09 3.78
CA GLY A 268 2.67 -7.77 3.81
C GLY A 268 1.46 -7.72 2.88
N ALA A 269 1.62 -8.18 1.63
CA ALA A 269 0.53 -8.20 0.65
C ALA A 269 -0.65 -9.09 1.08
N VAL A 270 -0.38 -10.26 1.68
CA VAL A 270 -1.44 -11.15 2.17
C VAL A 270 -2.19 -10.53 3.37
N ILE A 271 -1.48 -9.92 4.31
CA ILE A 271 -2.09 -9.19 5.44
C ILE A 271 -2.94 -8.02 4.92
N GLY A 272 -2.42 -7.25 3.96
CA GLY A 272 -3.16 -6.15 3.33
C GLY A 272 -4.42 -6.63 2.59
N ALA A 273 -4.32 -7.73 1.82
CA ALA A 273 -5.44 -8.28 1.06
C ALA A 273 -6.59 -8.74 1.97
N ILE A 274 -6.31 -9.54 3.00
CA ILE A 274 -7.35 -9.99 3.93
C ILE A 274 -7.95 -8.82 4.72
N SER A 275 -7.14 -7.80 5.06
CA SER A 275 -7.63 -6.57 5.70
C SER A 275 -8.63 -5.82 4.81
N ALA A 276 -8.31 -5.65 3.52
CA ALA A 276 -9.22 -4.99 2.57
C ALA A 276 -10.52 -5.79 2.37
N ILE A 277 -10.42 -7.11 2.22
CA ILE A 277 -11.57 -8.01 2.09
C ILE A 277 -12.51 -7.90 3.30
N ALA A 278 -11.95 -7.94 4.52
CA ALA A 278 -12.72 -7.87 5.76
C ALA A 278 -13.35 -6.48 5.98
N LYS A 279 -12.61 -5.38 5.74
CA LYS A 279 -13.13 -4.00 5.82
C LYS A 279 -14.27 -3.74 4.83
N MET A 280 -14.18 -4.31 3.64
CA MET A 280 -15.25 -4.25 2.64
C MET A 280 -16.42 -5.19 2.93
N LYS A 281 -16.28 -6.08 3.93
CA LYS A 281 -17.28 -7.10 4.30
C LYS A 281 -17.71 -7.93 3.09
N LEU A 282 -16.74 -8.31 2.26
CA LEU A 282 -17.04 -9.10 1.06
C LEU A 282 -17.65 -10.44 1.45
N LYS A 283 -18.62 -10.91 0.65
CA LYS A 283 -19.30 -12.19 0.87
C LYS A 283 -18.45 -13.34 0.32
N ILE A 284 -17.31 -13.60 0.95
CA ILE A 284 -16.39 -14.71 0.66
C ILE A 284 -15.75 -15.22 1.96
N ASN A 285 -15.28 -16.47 1.96
CA ASN A 285 -14.47 -17.02 3.03
C ASN A 285 -13.00 -17.05 2.62
N VAL A 286 -12.11 -16.62 3.51
CA VAL A 286 -10.67 -16.51 3.27
C VAL A 286 -9.90 -17.08 4.45
N THR A 287 -8.94 -17.96 4.16
CA THR A 287 -7.89 -18.37 5.09
C THR A 287 -6.55 -17.94 4.53
N ALA A 288 -5.82 -17.15 5.30
CA ALA A 288 -4.52 -16.65 4.93
C ALA A 288 -3.43 -17.18 5.89
N VAL A 289 -2.29 -17.59 5.37
CA VAL A 289 -1.17 -18.10 6.16
C VAL A 289 0.11 -17.37 5.80
N VAL A 290 0.81 -16.86 6.81
CA VAL A 290 2.17 -16.31 6.68
C VAL A 290 3.14 -17.16 7.48
N ALA A 291 4.22 -17.59 6.84
CA ALA A 291 5.35 -18.25 7.50
C ALA A 291 6.47 -17.21 7.69
N ALA A 292 6.59 -16.70 8.92
CA ALA A 292 7.51 -15.63 9.28
C ALA A 292 8.78 -16.18 9.93
N CYS A 293 9.94 -15.92 9.33
CA CYS A 293 11.24 -16.26 9.90
C CYS A 293 12.34 -15.37 9.30
N GLU A 294 13.59 -15.66 9.63
CA GLU A 294 14.76 -15.06 8.97
C GLU A 294 15.65 -16.18 8.42
N ASN A 295 16.24 -15.96 7.24
CA ASN A 295 17.26 -16.84 6.69
C ASN A 295 18.63 -16.18 6.91
N ILE A 296 19.34 -16.63 7.95
CA ILE A 296 20.60 -16.02 8.42
C ILE A 296 21.72 -17.04 8.38
N LEU A 297 22.91 -16.61 7.93
CA LEU A 297 24.14 -17.38 8.09
C LEU A 297 24.54 -17.42 9.58
N SER A 298 24.58 -18.62 10.15
CA SER A 298 25.11 -18.86 11.49
C SER A 298 25.67 -20.27 11.62
N ALA A 299 26.31 -20.57 12.76
CA ALA A 299 26.83 -21.90 13.07
C ALA A 299 25.75 -23.00 13.09
N HIS A 300 24.48 -22.60 13.24
CA HIS A 300 23.35 -23.51 13.28
C HIS A 300 22.60 -23.59 11.96
N ALA A 301 22.87 -22.72 10.97
CA ALA A 301 22.13 -22.69 9.70
C ALA A 301 22.28 -24.00 8.91
N TYR A 302 21.31 -24.27 8.02
CA TYR A 302 21.31 -25.37 7.06
C TYR A 302 22.24 -25.09 5.89
N HIS A 303 22.69 -26.17 5.23
CA HIS A 303 23.76 -26.10 4.25
C HIS A 303 23.34 -26.72 2.92
N PRO A 304 23.95 -26.28 1.79
CA PRO A 304 23.82 -27.01 0.54
C PRO A 304 24.27 -28.47 0.69
N GLY A 305 23.49 -29.40 0.15
CA GLY A 305 23.66 -30.85 0.29
C GLY A 305 22.81 -31.47 1.41
N ASP A 306 22.20 -30.68 2.30
CA ASP A 306 21.29 -31.20 3.31
C ASP A 306 20.04 -31.82 2.64
N ILE A 307 19.60 -32.97 3.14
CA ILE A 307 18.29 -33.56 2.80
C ILE A 307 17.37 -33.37 3.99
N ILE A 308 16.39 -32.48 3.83
CA ILE A 308 15.44 -32.12 4.88
C ILE A 308 14.07 -32.74 4.60
N SER A 309 13.25 -32.90 5.64
CA SER A 309 11.86 -33.38 5.49
C SER A 309 10.87 -32.22 5.45
N SER A 310 9.71 -32.42 4.82
CA SER A 310 8.60 -31.46 4.78
C SER A 310 7.41 -31.94 5.62
N MET A 311 6.47 -31.03 5.89
CA MET A 311 5.19 -31.36 6.55
C MET A 311 4.37 -32.40 5.75
N ALA A 312 4.52 -32.42 4.42
CA ALA A 312 3.85 -33.38 3.54
C ALA A 312 4.52 -34.77 3.52
N GLY A 313 5.55 -35.01 4.34
CA GLY A 313 6.28 -36.28 4.41
C GLY A 313 7.28 -36.51 3.26
N LYS A 314 7.46 -35.53 2.36
CA LYS A 314 8.49 -35.58 1.31
C LYS A 314 9.84 -35.11 1.84
N THR A 315 10.91 -35.65 1.27
CA THR A 315 12.27 -35.13 1.45
C THR A 315 12.62 -34.11 0.37
N ILE A 316 13.51 -33.17 0.69
CA ILE A 316 13.96 -32.07 -0.16
C ILE A 316 15.48 -32.00 -0.04
N GLU A 317 16.18 -32.14 -1.16
CA GLU A 317 17.62 -31.85 -1.24
C GLU A 317 17.81 -30.34 -1.41
N ILE A 318 18.64 -29.74 -0.56
CA ILE A 318 18.92 -28.31 -0.57
C ILE A 318 20.16 -28.07 -1.41
N ASN A 319 19.99 -27.66 -2.66
CA ASN A 319 21.12 -27.29 -3.52
C ASN A 319 21.59 -25.85 -3.27
N ASN A 320 20.69 -25.01 -2.77
CA ASN A 320 20.93 -23.61 -2.45
C ASN A 320 19.99 -23.25 -1.28
N THR A 321 20.56 -22.61 -0.26
CA THR A 321 19.89 -22.32 1.02
C THR A 321 19.09 -21.04 0.94
#